data_AF-A0A4Z2C550-F1
#
_entry.id   AF-A0A4Z2C550-F1
#
_cell.length_a   1.000
_cell.length_b   1.000
_cell.length_c   1.000
_cell.angle_alpha   90.00
_cell.angle_beta   90.00
_cell.angle_gamma   90.00
#
_symmetry.space_group_name_H-M   'P 1'
#
loop_
_entity.id
_entity.type
_entity.pdbx_description
1 polymer ?
#
loop_
_entity_poly.entity_id
_entity_poly.type
_entity_poly.pdbx_seq_one_letter_code
_entity_poly.pdbx_strand_id
1 'polypeptide(L)'
;MSLVEVRPMAGSLTLPLSSSEPKERYFDRVDEGDPEYLRGRNMSPDLRQDFNMMEQKKRVTQILQSPVFKDELEGLIQDQLTKGNSPTGLLALRQIADLVMASYMGGAGFGTVTPVNDLFGNESPSYTKGEKQSRCRLASLYRLVDLFSWARFTSSYITVRVNKEQDHVLISPQGLSYAEVTGTNLVKVNIIGEVVDQGSTDLGIDQYGFAPHAAIYSMRPDVRCIIHIHTPATAAVSAMKCGVLPISHEALLLGDVSCFGYHGSLDNKEEKVEFQKALGPTAKVMVLRNHGVLAMGETVEEAFHYMYHSQQACEIQVGALSCSGGVDNLVLLDKEKFKPLTRGVCEAGVLVNNDIKWKAGEAEFESLMRMLDNLGYRTGYSYRNPIVREKPRSKNDVEIPATVSAVSPEDHELGLRSPFKFMLQKQQKERTRWLNSPNSYLKVNVP
;
A
#
# COMPACT_ATOMS: atom_id res chain seq x y z
N MET A 1 35.69 -63.03 43.33
CA MET A 1 36.22 -61.77 43.90
C MET A 1 35.62 -60.61 43.12
N SER A 2 35.11 -59.60 43.85
CA SER A 2 34.84 -58.22 43.43
C SER A 2 33.64 -57.87 42.53
N LEU A 3 32.61 -57.31 43.19
CA LEU A 3 31.86 -56.06 42.95
C LEU A 3 31.52 -55.62 41.51
N VAL A 4 30.21 -55.44 41.24
CA VAL A 4 29.63 -54.25 40.59
C VAL A 4 28.21 -54.00 41.14
N GLU A 5 27.98 -52.82 41.73
CA GLU A 5 26.68 -52.25 42.08
C GLU A 5 26.03 -51.58 40.86
N VAL A 6 24.77 -51.94 40.55
CA VAL A 6 23.85 -51.12 39.74
C VAL A 6 22.42 -51.37 40.25
N ARG A 7 21.69 -50.31 40.65
CA ARG A 7 20.22 -50.33 40.83
C ARG A 7 19.58 -49.09 40.18
N PRO A 8 18.34 -49.19 39.65
CA PRO A 8 17.79 -48.25 38.68
C PRO A 8 16.85 -47.17 39.28
N MET A 9 16.53 -46.20 38.43
CA MET A 9 15.78 -44.95 38.62
C MET A 9 14.28 -45.06 39.03
N ALA A 10 13.78 -43.89 39.47
CA ALA A 10 12.41 -43.35 39.44
C ALA A 10 11.66 -43.32 40.79
N GLY A 11 11.57 -42.13 41.40
CA GLY A 11 10.75 -41.82 42.57
C GLY A 11 9.73 -40.73 42.26
N SER A 12 8.47 -41.14 42.10
CA SER A 12 7.27 -40.30 42.16
C SER A 12 6.86 -40.20 43.64
N LEU A 13 6.66 -38.98 44.15
CA LEU A 13 6.25 -38.73 45.54
C LEU A 13 4.77 -38.39 45.60
N THR A 14 3.95 -39.38 45.96
CA THR A 14 2.61 -39.19 46.52
C THR A 14 2.68 -39.35 48.04
N LEU A 15 2.11 -38.41 48.81
CA LEU A 15 1.89 -38.54 50.26
C LEU A 15 0.44 -38.13 50.63
N PRO A 16 -0.09 -38.63 51.78
CA PRO A 16 -1.44 -39.19 51.87
C PRO A 16 -2.48 -38.26 52.51
N LEU A 17 -3.77 -38.59 52.29
CA LEU A 17 -4.91 -37.97 52.95
C LEU A 17 -5.02 -38.40 54.42
N SER A 18 -5.17 -37.42 55.33
CA SER A 18 -5.69 -37.64 56.67
C SER A 18 -6.98 -36.83 56.84
N SER A 19 -7.98 -37.46 57.46
CA SER A 19 -9.35 -36.98 57.62
C SER A 19 -9.65 -36.63 59.08
N SER A 20 -10.08 -35.39 59.35
CA SER A 20 -11.13 -35.07 60.35
C SER A 20 -11.44 -33.55 60.41
N GLU A 21 -12.75 -33.25 60.32
CA GLU A 21 -13.46 -31.97 60.60
C GLU A 21 -13.48 -30.84 59.54
N PRO A 22 -14.55 -30.01 59.53
CA PRO A 22 -15.89 -30.29 59.05
C PRO A 22 -16.15 -29.66 57.66
N LYS A 23 -17.17 -30.14 56.94
CA LYS A 23 -17.57 -29.60 55.62
C LYS A 23 -18.11 -28.16 55.74
N GLU A 24 -17.25 -27.17 55.65
CA GLU A 24 -17.66 -25.82 55.24
C GLU A 24 -18.07 -25.87 53.76
N ARG A 25 -19.31 -25.46 53.48
CA ARG A 25 -19.87 -25.41 52.14
C ARG A 25 -19.10 -24.39 51.32
N TYR A 26 -18.71 -24.78 50.10
CA TYR A 26 -17.93 -24.02 49.12
C TYR A 26 -18.64 -22.74 48.57
N PHE A 27 -19.62 -22.19 49.29
CA PHE A 27 -20.48 -21.08 48.82
C PHE A 27 -20.46 -19.82 49.71
N ASP A 28 -19.57 -19.70 50.69
CA ASP A 28 -19.54 -18.55 51.62
C ASP A 28 -18.23 -17.74 51.59
N ARG A 29 -17.77 -17.34 50.40
CA ARG A 29 -16.67 -16.34 50.26
C ARG A 29 -16.86 -15.35 49.13
N VAL A 30 -18.10 -15.01 48.80
CA VAL A 30 -18.39 -13.94 47.86
C VAL A 30 -19.26 -12.93 48.57
N ASP A 31 -18.68 -11.77 48.90
CA ASP A 31 -19.41 -10.63 49.42
C ASP A 31 -20.29 -10.08 48.28
N GLU A 32 -21.59 -10.39 48.33
CA GLU A 32 -22.56 -9.91 47.33
C GLU A 32 -22.71 -8.37 47.32
N GLY A 33 -22.13 -7.66 48.30
CA GLY A 33 -22.08 -6.21 48.37
C GLY A 33 -20.84 -5.56 47.73
N ASP A 34 -19.85 -6.33 47.25
CA ASP A 34 -18.63 -5.79 46.68
C ASP A 34 -18.91 -5.11 45.32
N PRO A 35 -18.68 -3.79 45.18
CA PRO A 35 -18.92 -3.06 43.93
C PRO A 35 -18.13 -3.63 42.75
N GLU A 36 -17.00 -4.29 42.96
CA GLU A 36 -16.22 -4.93 41.89
C GLU A 36 -16.85 -6.26 41.42
N TYR A 37 -17.37 -7.05 42.36
CA TYR A 37 -18.08 -8.29 42.05
C TYR A 37 -19.40 -8.04 41.30
N LEU A 38 -20.17 -7.03 41.74
CA LEU A 38 -21.41 -6.61 41.09
C LEU A 38 -21.17 -6.01 39.70
N ARG A 39 -20.10 -5.23 39.54
CA ARG A 39 -19.69 -4.69 38.24
C ARG A 39 -19.26 -5.81 37.30
N GLY A 40 -18.50 -6.79 37.79
CA GLY A 40 -18.16 -8.01 37.05
C GLY A 40 -19.41 -8.76 36.59
N ARG A 41 -20.34 -9.07 37.50
CA ARG A 41 -21.56 -9.85 37.21
C ARG A 41 -22.47 -9.21 36.15
N ASN A 42 -22.53 -7.88 36.10
CA ASN A 42 -23.39 -7.14 35.18
C ASN A 42 -22.71 -6.74 33.86
N MET A 43 -21.42 -7.01 33.67
CA MET A 43 -20.72 -6.74 32.40
C MET A 43 -20.99 -7.84 31.38
N SER A 44 -21.34 -7.45 30.14
CA SER A 44 -21.43 -8.37 29.01
C SER A 44 -20.07 -9.03 28.72
N PRO A 45 -20.05 -10.21 28.07
CA PRO A 45 -18.82 -10.90 27.71
C PRO A 45 -17.84 -10.02 26.91
N ASP A 46 -18.37 -9.23 25.98
CA ASP A 46 -17.59 -8.31 25.14
C ASP A 46 -16.92 -7.20 25.97
N LEU A 47 -17.65 -6.61 26.93
CA LEU A 47 -17.12 -5.58 27.82
C LEU A 47 -16.02 -6.11 28.77
N ARG A 48 -16.13 -7.37 29.21
CA ARG A 48 -15.09 -8.02 30.02
C ARG A 48 -13.82 -8.29 29.22
N GLN A 49 -13.96 -8.69 27.96
CA GLN A 49 -12.84 -8.90 27.05
C GLN A 49 -12.13 -7.57 26.77
N ASP A 50 -12.87 -6.49 26.53
CA ASP A 50 -12.33 -5.15 26.34
C ASP A 50 -11.57 -4.64 27.57
N PHE A 51 -12.10 -4.87 28.78
CA PHE A 51 -11.44 -4.43 30.01
C PHE A 51 -10.12 -5.18 30.25
N ASN A 52 -10.11 -6.50 30.01
CA ASN A 52 -8.90 -7.31 30.07
C ASN A 52 -7.86 -6.86 29.03
N MET A 53 -8.29 -6.58 27.80
CA MET A 53 -7.40 -6.04 26.77
C MET A 53 -6.88 -4.64 27.13
N MET A 54 -7.68 -3.81 27.78
CA MET A 54 -7.28 -2.47 28.22
C MET A 54 -6.25 -2.53 29.35
N GLU A 55 -6.42 -3.41 30.34
CA GLU A 55 -5.43 -3.64 31.40
C GLU A 55 -4.14 -4.26 30.86
N GLN A 56 -4.25 -5.18 29.89
CA GLN A 56 -3.09 -5.76 29.22
C GLN A 56 -2.33 -4.69 28.43
N LYS A 57 -3.03 -3.81 27.68
CA LYS A 57 -2.43 -2.65 27.01
C LYS A 57 -1.73 -1.72 28.01
N LYS A 58 -2.36 -1.41 29.15
CA LYS A 58 -1.78 -0.57 30.21
C LYS A 58 -0.48 -1.16 30.77
N ARG A 59 -0.45 -2.47 31.04
CA ARG A 59 0.76 -3.19 31.48
C ARG A 59 1.86 -3.17 30.43
N VAL A 60 1.53 -3.39 29.16
CA VAL A 60 2.50 -3.33 28.05
C VAL A 60 3.08 -1.91 27.90
N THR A 61 2.26 -0.87 27.98
CA THR A 61 2.73 0.52 27.93
C THR A 61 3.68 0.84 29.08
N GLN A 62 3.40 0.36 30.30
CA GLN A 62 4.29 0.54 31.45
C GLN A 62 5.64 -0.19 31.27
N ILE A 63 5.63 -1.38 30.69
CA ILE A 63 6.86 -2.14 30.40
C ILE A 63 7.71 -1.41 29.34
N LEU A 64 7.11 -0.89 28.28
CA LEU A 64 7.81 -0.14 27.23
C LEU A 64 8.38 1.19 27.72
N GLN A 65 7.79 1.77 28.77
CA GLN A 65 8.28 2.98 29.42
C GLN A 65 9.32 2.70 30.52
N SER A 66 9.53 1.43 30.89
CA SER A 66 10.47 1.04 31.94
C SER A 66 11.92 1.36 31.53
N PRO A 67 12.71 2.04 32.38
CA PRO A 67 14.12 2.29 32.11
C PRO A 67 14.93 0.99 32.02
N VAL A 68 14.59 -0.02 32.83
CA VAL A 68 15.27 -1.33 32.83
C VAL A 68 15.10 -2.04 31.48
N PHE A 69 13.91 -1.99 30.89
CA PHE A 69 13.65 -2.58 29.58
C PHE A 69 14.41 -1.86 28.47
N LYS A 70 14.57 -0.54 28.56
CA LYS A 70 15.37 0.25 27.60
C LYS A 70 16.85 -0.13 27.67
N ASP A 71 17.39 -0.26 28.89
CA ASP A 71 18.80 -0.64 29.08
C ASP A 71 19.08 -2.06 28.55
N GLU A 72 18.16 -3.00 28.77
CA GLU A 72 18.25 -4.37 28.21
C GLU A 72 18.14 -4.38 26.67
N LEU A 73 17.25 -3.55 26.11
CA LEU A 73 17.09 -3.42 24.65
C LEU A 73 18.34 -2.81 24.00
N GLU A 74 18.89 -1.76 24.59
CA GLU A 74 20.15 -1.14 24.14
C GLU A 74 21.31 -2.14 24.21
N GLY A 75 21.38 -2.92 25.28
CA GLY A 75 22.33 -4.02 25.42
C GLY A 75 22.18 -5.08 24.32
N LEU A 76 20.94 -5.50 24.01
CA LEU A 76 20.66 -6.48 22.97
C LEU A 76 21.02 -5.96 21.56
N ILE A 77 20.71 -4.70 21.27
CA ILE A 77 21.07 -4.03 20.00
C ILE A 77 22.60 -3.95 19.88
N GLN A 78 23.27 -3.53 20.94
CA GLN A 78 24.73 -3.40 20.96
C GLN A 78 25.43 -4.77 20.80
N ASP A 79 24.89 -5.82 21.41
CA ASP A 79 25.40 -7.18 21.26
C ASP A 79 25.22 -7.70 19.81
N GLN A 80 24.10 -7.39 19.14
CA GLN A 80 23.92 -7.74 17.73
C GLN A 80 24.85 -6.94 16.80
N LEU A 81 25.14 -5.67 17.12
CA LEU A 81 26.03 -4.82 16.34
C LEU A 81 27.51 -5.21 16.49
N THR A 82 27.92 -5.69 17.67
CA THR A 82 29.33 -5.96 17.98
C THR A 82 29.74 -7.42 17.80
N LYS A 83 28.84 -8.39 18.07
CA LYS A 83 29.15 -9.83 18.04
C LYS A 83 28.60 -10.54 16.79
N GLY A 84 27.92 -9.82 15.90
CA GLY A 84 27.35 -10.34 14.65
C GLY A 84 25.96 -10.96 14.82
N ASN A 85 25.27 -11.12 13.67
CA ASN A 85 23.85 -11.47 13.55
C ASN A 85 23.50 -12.86 14.14
N SER A 86 23.20 -12.90 15.44
CA SER A 86 22.61 -14.09 16.06
C SER A 86 21.14 -14.21 15.65
N PRO A 87 20.71 -15.36 15.10
CA PRO A 87 19.34 -15.53 14.60
C PRO A 87 18.28 -15.29 15.69
N THR A 88 18.57 -15.67 16.93
CA THR A 88 17.67 -15.49 18.08
C THR A 88 17.57 -14.03 18.50
N GLY A 89 18.69 -13.29 18.47
CA GLY A 89 18.73 -11.87 18.82
C GLY A 89 17.98 -11.00 17.80
N LEU A 90 18.12 -11.31 16.50
CA LEU A 90 17.36 -10.63 15.45
C LEU A 90 15.86 -10.90 15.52
N LEU A 91 15.46 -12.13 15.87
CA LEU A 91 14.04 -12.47 16.08
C LEU A 91 13.46 -11.72 17.30
N ALA A 92 14.21 -11.64 18.40
CA ALA A 92 13.80 -10.88 19.58
C ALA A 92 13.66 -9.39 19.27
N LEU A 93 14.64 -8.77 18.60
CA LEU A 93 14.57 -7.37 18.18
C LEU A 93 13.40 -7.10 17.23
N ARG A 94 13.11 -8.04 16.32
CA ARG A 94 11.95 -7.95 15.43
C ARG A 94 10.64 -7.99 16.20
N GLN A 95 10.48 -8.94 17.12
CA GLN A 95 9.27 -9.05 17.95
C GLN A 95 9.06 -7.82 18.85
N ILE A 96 10.15 -7.24 19.39
CA ILE A 96 10.07 -6.02 20.18
C ILE A 96 9.69 -4.82 19.31
N ALA A 97 10.26 -4.71 18.10
CA ALA A 97 9.86 -3.68 17.15
C ALA A 97 8.37 -3.80 16.79
N ASP A 98 7.87 -5.03 16.57
CA ASP A 98 6.46 -5.31 16.28
C ASP A 98 5.54 -4.89 17.44
N LEU A 99 5.93 -5.16 18.70
CA LEU A 99 5.17 -4.79 19.89
C LEU A 99 5.11 -3.28 20.12
N VAL A 100 6.24 -2.58 19.91
CA VAL A 100 6.31 -1.12 19.99
C VAL A 100 5.46 -0.49 18.90
N MET A 101 5.51 -1.02 17.67
CA MET A 101 4.69 -0.55 16.55
C MET A 101 3.19 -0.72 16.83
N ALA A 102 2.77 -1.85 17.40
CA ALA A 102 1.37 -2.10 17.76
C ALA A 102 0.84 -1.16 18.86
N SER A 103 1.71 -0.69 19.76
CA SER A 103 1.32 0.18 20.89
C SER A 103 1.26 1.67 20.51
N TYR A 104 2.04 2.13 19.52
CA TYR A 104 1.89 3.47 18.93
C TYR A 104 0.60 3.62 18.10
N MET A 105 -0.02 2.52 17.67
CA MET A 105 -1.30 2.52 16.94
C MET A 105 -2.54 2.69 17.85
N GLY A 106 -2.35 2.68 19.18
CA GLY A 106 -3.45 2.86 20.15
C GLY A 106 -3.55 4.26 20.76
N GLY A 107 -2.66 5.19 20.40
CA GLY A 107 -2.64 6.55 20.93
C GLY A 107 -3.02 7.57 19.86
N ALA A 108 -4.09 8.33 20.10
CA ALA A 108 -4.51 9.45 19.27
C ALA A 108 -3.38 10.49 19.11
N GLY A 109 -2.69 10.44 17.97
CA GLY A 109 -1.64 11.36 17.57
C GLY A 109 -1.96 11.94 16.18
N PHE A 110 -1.95 13.27 16.10
CA PHE A 110 -2.29 14.07 14.92
C PHE A 110 -1.73 13.54 13.58
N GLY A 111 -2.63 13.23 12.63
CA GLY A 111 -2.34 13.21 11.18
C GLY A 111 -1.83 11.92 10.55
N THR A 112 -1.93 10.75 11.20
CA THR A 112 -1.42 9.49 10.64
C THR A 112 -2.36 8.92 9.57
N VAL A 113 -1.87 8.80 8.35
CA VAL A 113 -2.56 8.12 7.26
C VAL A 113 -2.58 6.61 7.51
N THR A 114 -3.69 5.93 7.18
CA THR A 114 -3.83 4.48 7.38
C THR A 114 -2.78 3.72 6.57
N PRO A 115 -1.97 2.84 7.20
CA PRO A 115 -0.98 2.06 6.48
C PRO A 115 -1.66 1.06 5.54
N VAL A 116 -1.07 0.89 4.36
CA VAL A 116 -1.52 -0.05 3.33
C VAL A 116 -1.19 -1.49 3.71
N ASN A 117 -0.01 -1.70 4.32
CA ASN A 117 0.47 -3.01 4.75
C ASN A 117 0.06 -3.30 6.20
N ASP A 118 -1.18 -3.72 6.39
CA ASP A 118 -1.79 -4.05 7.68
C ASP A 118 -1.87 -5.57 7.95
N LEU A 119 -1.22 -6.39 7.11
CA LEU A 119 -1.27 -7.86 7.11
C LEU A 119 -0.52 -8.54 8.29
N PHE A 120 -0.04 -7.77 9.27
CA PHE A 120 0.82 -8.22 10.37
C PHE A 120 0.15 -8.15 11.76
N GLY A 121 -1.16 -7.89 11.82
CA GLY A 121 -1.92 -7.97 13.08
C GLY A 121 -2.21 -9.41 13.50
N ASN A 122 -2.34 -9.65 14.82
CA ASN A 122 -2.64 -10.97 15.42
C ASN A 122 -3.90 -11.67 14.86
N GLU A 123 -4.79 -10.93 14.20
CA GLU A 123 -6.06 -11.40 13.60
C GLU A 123 -5.95 -11.63 12.07
N SER A 124 -4.76 -11.46 11.46
CA SER A 124 -4.64 -11.52 10.00
C SER A 124 -4.68 -12.98 9.51
N PRO A 125 -5.56 -13.35 8.57
CA PRO A 125 -5.54 -14.67 7.95
C PRO A 125 -4.17 -14.96 7.33
N SER A 126 -3.71 -16.22 7.45
CA SER A 126 -2.39 -16.65 6.99
C SER A 126 -2.34 -16.71 5.46
N TYR A 127 -2.18 -15.55 4.81
CA TYR A 127 -1.98 -15.45 3.37
C TYR A 127 -0.59 -15.98 2.97
N THR A 128 -0.51 -16.61 1.80
CA THR A 128 0.79 -16.98 1.21
C THR A 128 1.61 -15.72 0.92
N LYS A 129 2.95 -15.83 0.92
CA LYS A 129 3.84 -14.69 0.65
C LYS A 129 3.50 -13.97 -0.67
N GLY A 130 3.13 -14.73 -1.71
CA GLY A 130 2.73 -14.19 -3.01
C GLY A 130 1.41 -13.41 -2.96
N GLU A 131 0.42 -13.92 -2.22
CA GLU A 131 -0.85 -13.22 -2.01
C GLU A 131 -0.66 -11.94 -1.19
N LYS A 132 0.13 -11.99 -0.10
CA LYS A 132 0.45 -10.80 0.72
C LYS A 132 1.03 -9.67 -0.13
N GLN A 133 1.99 -9.98 -1.00
CA GLN A 133 2.58 -8.99 -1.88
C GLN A 133 1.57 -8.42 -2.89
N SER A 134 0.71 -9.26 -3.45
CA SER A 134 -0.34 -8.82 -4.39
C SER A 134 -1.36 -7.90 -3.72
N ARG A 135 -1.78 -8.23 -2.48
CA ARG A 135 -2.67 -7.39 -1.66
C ARG A 135 -2.06 -6.03 -1.39
N CYS A 136 -0.81 -5.98 -0.91
CA CYS A 136 -0.12 -4.72 -0.65
C CYS A 136 0.09 -3.88 -1.91
N ARG A 137 0.45 -4.51 -3.05
CA ARG A 137 0.60 -3.81 -4.34
C ARG A 137 -0.73 -3.23 -4.81
N LEU A 138 -1.82 -4.01 -4.76
CA LEU A 138 -3.14 -3.57 -5.17
C LEU A 138 -3.65 -2.44 -4.28
N ALA A 139 -3.54 -2.57 -2.97
CA ALA A 139 -3.94 -1.53 -2.03
C ALA A 139 -3.10 -0.24 -2.21
N SER A 140 -1.80 -0.36 -2.52
CA SER A 140 -0.95 0.79 -2.86
C SER A 140 -1.40 1.45 -4.17
N LEU A 141 -1.79 0.65 -5.17
CA LEU A 141 -2.32 1.14 -6.43
C LEU A 141 -3.64 1.91 -6.22
N TYR A 142 -4.55 1.43 -5.36
CA TYR A 142 -5.75 2.19 -4.98
C TYR A 142 -5.38 3.57 -4.41
N ARG A 143 -4.34 3.66 -3.56
CA ARG A 143 -3.85 4.95 -3.04
C ARG A 143 -3.32 5.87 -4.14
N LEU A 144 -2.60 5.33 -5.12
CA LEU A 144 -2.09 6.12 -6.25
C LEU A 144 -3.23 6.68 -7.10
N VAL A 145 -4.25 5.87 -7.40
CA VAL A 145 -5.40 6.28 -8.21
C VAL A 145 -6.25 7.35 -7.50
N ASP A 146 -6.35 7.27 -6.18
CA ASP A 146 -6.94 8.32 -5.35
C ASP A 146 -6.11 9.61 -5.35
N LEU A 147 -4.79 9.52 -5.10
CA LEU A 147 -3.87 10.67 -5.09
C LEU A 147 -3.81 11.40 -6.44
N PHE A 148 -3.92 10.67 -7.55
CA PHE A 148 -4.00 11.24 -8.89
C PHE A 148 -5.40 11.73 -9.26
N SER A 149 -6.36 11.66 -8.35
CA SER A 149 -7.74 12.12 -8.54
C SER A 149 -8.46 11.43 -9.71
N TRP A 150 -8.08 10.18 -10.01
CA TRP A 150 -8.72 9.36 -11.03
C TRP A 150 -9.92 8.60 -10.46
N ALA A 151 -9.90 8.32 -9.15
CA ALA A 151 -11.04 7.78 -8.44
C ALA A 151 -12.08 8.88 -8.21
N ARG A 152 -13.17 8.86 -8.98
CA ARG A 152 -14.40 9.59 -8.63
C ARG A 152 -15.48 8.57 -8.31
N PHE A 153 -16.15 8.77 -7.17
CA PHE A 153 -17.30 8.02 -6.66
C PHE A 153 -17.61 6.70 -7.41
N THR A 154 -16.98 5.61 -6.96
CA THR A 154 -17.26 4.20 -7.31
C THR A 154 -17.47 3.85 -8.80
N SER A 155 -16.85 4.55 -9.75
CA SER A 155 -16.94 4.17 -11.19
C SER A 155 -15.68 3.50 -11.75
N SER A 156 -14.58 3.48 -10.99
CA SER A 156 -13.33 2.82 -11.41
C SER A 156 -13.24 1.42 -10.83
N TYR A 157 -12.51 0.53 -11.51
CA TYR A 157 -12.31 -0.86 -11.07
C TYR A 157 -10.87 -1.27 -11.26
N ILE A 158 -10.29 -1.87 -10.22
CA ILE A 158 -8.91 -2.36 -10.24
C ILE A 158 -8.91 -3.78 -9.70
N THR A 159 -8.46 -4.73 -10.51
CA THR A 159 -8.41 -6.13 -10.12
C THR A 159 -7.03 -6.73 -10.35
N VAL A 160 -6.66 -7.69 -9.50
CA VAL A 160 -5.38 -8.41 -9.61
C VAL A 160 -5.58 -9.91 -9.44
N ARG A 161 -5.19 -10.68 -10.45
CA ARG A 161 -5.16 -12.15 -10.44
C ARG A 161 -3.98 -12.66 -9.61
N VAL A 162 -4.28 -13.30 -8.49
CA VAL A 162 -3.27 -13.81 -7.53
C VAL A 162 -2.80 -15.20 -7.93
N ASN A 163 -3.74 -16.10 -8.23
CA ASN A 163 -3.46 -17.48 -8.63
C ASN A 163 -3.94 -17.71 -10.08
N LYS A 164 -3.04 -18.19 -10.96
CA LYS A 164 -3.38 -18.53 -12.34
C LYS A 164 -4.13 -19.86 -12.45
N GLU A 165 -3.89 -20.80 -11.55
CA GLU A 165 -4.49 -22.15 -11.62
C GLU A 165 -5.95 -22.15 -11.17
N GLN A 166 -6.28 -21.30 -10.21
CA GLN A 166 -7.62 -21.19 -9.61
C GLN A 166 -8.40 -19.96 -10.10
N ASP A 167 -7.79 -19.11 -10.94
CA ASP A 167 -8.34 -17.83 -11.39
C ASP A 167 -8.91 -16.97 -10.25
N HIS A 168 -8.23 -16.97 -9.10
CA HIS A 168 -8.58 -16.11 -7.98
C HIS A 168 -8.11 -14.69 -8.20
N VAL A 169 -9.01 -13.73 -7.98
CA VAL A 169 -8.81 -12.31 -8.24
C VAL A 169 -9.08 -11.51 -6.97
N LEU A 170 -8.26 -10.48 -6.72
CA LEU A 170 -8.48 -9.50 -5.65
C LEU A 170 -9.17 -8.26 -6.19
N ILE A 171 -10.09 -7.72 -5.42
CA ILE A 171 -10.86 -6.50 -5.71
C ILE A 171 -11.17 -5.74 -4.41
N SER A 172 -11.34 -4.43 -4.49
CA SER A 172 -11.90 -3.64 -3.38
C SER A 172 -13.38 -3.97 -3.21
N PRO A 173 -13.87 -4.11 -1.97
CA PRO A 173 -15.31 -4.20 -1.74
C PRO A 173 -16.03 -2.91 -2.19
N GLN A 174 -17.32 -3.03 -2.47
CA GLN A 174 -18.20 -1.92 -2.81
C GLN A 174 -18.49 -1.06 -1.57
N GLY A 175 -18.47 0.26 -1.72
CA GLY A 175 -18.74 1.22 -0.64
C GLY A 175 -17.50 1.73 0.09
N LEU A 176 -16.32 1.15 -0.16
CA LEU A 176 -15.06 1.61 0.39
C LEU A 176 -14.43 2.70 -0.49
N SER A 177 -13.93 3.79 0.12
CA SER A 177 -13.12 4.75 -0.61
C SER A 177 -11.77 4.14 -1.00
N TYR A 178 -11.19 4.55 -2.12
CA TYR A 178 -9.85 4.10 -2.52
C TYR A 178 -8.78 4.56 -1.50
N ALA A 179 -9.05 5.65 -0.78
CA ALA A 179 -8.27 6.12 0.35
C ALA A 179 -8.45 5.30 1.64
N GLU A 180 -9.24 4.23 1.64
CA GLU A 180 -9.45 3.37 2.80
C GLU A 180 -9.01 1.93 2.53
N VAL A 181 -8.73 1.58 1.27
CA VAL A 181 -8.26 0.24 0.89
C VAL A 181 -6.92 -0.07 1.56
N THR A 182 -6.82 -1.25 2.16
CA THR A 182 -5.64 -1.84 2.81
C THR A 182 -5.44 -3.27 2.33
N GLY A 183 -4.35 -3.93 2.73
CA GLY A 183 -4.09 -5.31 2.36
C GLY A 183 -5.13 -6.28 2.92
N THR A 184 -5.59 -6.06 4.16
CA THR A 184 -6.56 -6.96 4.84
C THR A 184 -7.99 -6.79 4.32
N ASN A 185 -8.44 -5.58 3.97
CA ASN A 185 -9.83 -5.33 3.59
C ASN A 185 -10.15 -5.61 2.10
N LEU A 186 -9.15 -6.06 1.32
CA LEU A 186 -9.36 -6.56 -0.03
C LEU A 186 -10.09 -7.91 -0.01
N VAL A 187 -11.05 -8.08 -0.92
CA VAL A 187 -11.82 -9.32 -1.07
C VAL A 187 -11.20 -10.17 -2.18
N LYS A 188 -11.09 -11.48 -1.95
CA LYS A 188 -10.68 -12.46 -2.98
C LYS A 188 -11.91 -13.15 -3.51
N VAL A 189 -12.04 -13.16 -4.83
CA VAL A 189 -13.17 -13.75 -5.55
C VAL A 189 -12.67 -14.76 -6.57
N ASN A 190 -13.51 -15.71 -6.93
CA ASN A 190 -13.26 -16.58 -8.08
C ASN A 190 -13.69 -15.87 -9.38
N ILE A 191 -13.44 -16.49 -10.53
CA ILE A 191 -13.74 -15.90 -11.85
C ILE A 191 -15.24 -15.65 -12.09
N ILE A 192 -16.12 -16.36 -11.38
CA ILE A 192 -17.57 -16.17 -11.45
C ILE A 192 -18.10 -15.10 -10.47
N GLY A 193 -17.22 -14.52 -9.64
CA GLY A 193 -17.57 -13.44 -8.72
C GLY A 193 -18.10 -13.91 -7.35
N GLU A 194 -17.91 -15.17 -6.99
CA GLU A 194 -18.18 -15.65 -5.64
C GLU A 194 -16.98 -15.35 -4.73
N VAL A 195 -17.28 -14.93 -3.50
CA VAL A 195 -16.25 -14.62 -2.51
C VAL A 195 -15.61 -15.90 -2.01
N VAL A 196 -14.29 -16.01 -2.20
CA VAL A 196 -13.44 -17.09 -1.69
C VAL A 196 -12.86 -16.70 -0.32
N ASP A 197 -12.58 -15.41 -0.13
CA ASP A 197 -12.00 -14.87 1.09
C ASP A 197 -12.47 -13.43 1.27
N GLN A 198 -13.19 -13.20 2.37
CA GLN A 198 -13.84 -11.94 2.68
C GLN A 198 -12.85 -10.85 3.16
N GLY A 199 -11.61 -11.23 3.50
CA GLY A 199 -10.68 -10.30 4.14
C GLY A 199 -11.17 -9.88 5.53
N SER A 200 -10.88 -8.64 5.92
CA SER A 200 -11.28 -8.04 7.21
C SER A 200 -12.56 -7.18 7.15
N THR A 201 -13.26 -7.18 6.02
CA THR A 201 -14.42 -6.30 5.76
C THR A 201 -15.71 -7.07 5.70
N ASP A 202 -16.82 -6.50 6.16
CA ASP A 202 -18.17 -7.09 5.98
C ASP A 202 -18.85 -6.63 4.68
N LEU A 203 -18.17 -5.78 3.89
CA LEU A 203 -18.70 -5.23 2.64
C LEU A 203 -18.65 -6.25 1.50
N GLY A 204 -19.71 -6.27 0.68
CA GLY A 204 -19.80 -7.10 -0.52
C GLY A 204 -19.02 -6.55 -1.72
N ILE A 205 -18.93 -7.33 -2.79
CA ILE A 205 -18.35 -6.89 -4.07
C ILE A 205 -19.43 -6.38 -5.02
N ASP A 206 -19.06 -5.50 -5.95
CA ASP A 206 -19.91 -5.16 -7.09
C ASP A 206 -19.72 -6.19 -8.22
N GLN A 207 -20.67 -7.11 -8.37
CA GLN A 207 -20.61 -8.15 -9.40
C GLN A 207 -20.73 -7.58 -10.82
N TYR A 208 -21.51 -6.52 -11.01
CA TYR A 208 -21.70 -5.90 -12.33
C TYR A 208 -20.42 -5.24 -12.80
N GLY A 209 -19.74 -4.51 -11.91
CA GLY A 209 -18.44 -3.91 -12.20
C GLY A 209 -17.31 -4.92 -12.40
N PHE A 210 -17.40 -6.09 -11.74
CA PHE A 210 -16.41 -7.16 -11.88
C PHE A 210 -16.55 -7.96 -13.17
N ALA A 211 -17.76 -8.09 -13.72
CA ALA A 211 -18.04 -8.96 -14.87
C ALA A 211 -17.16 -8.70 -16.11
N PRO A 212 -16.87 -7.45 -16.53
CA PRO A 212 -15.94 -7.19 -17.63
C PRO A 212 -14.51 -7.64 -17.34
N HIS A 213 -14.04 -7.47 -16.10
CA HIS A 213 -12.70 -7.92 -15.70
C HIS A 213 -12.60 -9.44 -15.74
N ALA A 214 -13.65 -10.14 -15.26
CA ALA A 214 -13.73 -11.59 -15.33
C ALA A 214 -13.68 -12.10 -16.78
N ALA A 215 -14.46 -11.48 -17.68
CA ALA A 215 -14.45 -11.84 -19.10
C ALA A 215 -13.06 -11.67 -19.73
N ILE A 216 -12.37 -10.56 -19.45
CA ILE A 216 -11.01 -10.31 -19.94
C ILE A 216 -10.04 -11.35 -19.40
N TYR A 217 -10.10 -11.67 -18.11
CA TYR A 217 -9.24 -12.69 -17.52
C TYR A 217 -9.44 -14.07 -18.17
N SER A 218 -10.68 -14.45 -18.49
CA SER A 218 -10.96 -15.69 -19.23
C SER A 218 -10.43 -15.68 -20.67
N MET A 219 -10.45 -14.52 -21.34
CA MET A 219 -9.98 -14.37 -22.72
C MET A 219 -8.45 -14.22 -22.82
N ARG A 220 -7.81 -13.66 -21.79
CA ARG A 220 -6.38 -13.32 -21.74
C ARG A 220 -5.72 -13.89 -20.46
N PRO A 221 -5.25 -15.16 -20.51
CA PRO A 221 -4.55 -15.81 -19.40
C PRO A 221 -3.20 -15.17 -19.04
N ASP A 222 -2.62 -14.38 -19.94
CA ASP A 222 -1.39 -13.62 -19.72
C ASP A 222 -1.60 -12.42 -18.78
N VAL A 223 -2.79 -11.82 -18.81
CA VAL A 223 -3.12 -10.64 -18.01
C VAL A 223 -3.27 -11.00 -16.52
N ARG A 224 -2.66 -10.19 -15.67
CA ARG A 224 -2.73 -10.33 -14.20
C ARG A 224 -3.28 -9.11 -13.49
N CYS A 225 -3.25 -7.94 -14.09
CA CYS A 225 -3.84 -6.74 -13.52
C CYS A 225 -4.64 -6.01 -14.59
N ILE A 226 -5.82 -5.55 -14.21
CA ILE A 226 -6.70 -4.75 -15.04
C ILE A 226 -7.06 -3.49 -14.26
N ILE A 227 -6.85 -2.34 -14.87
CA ILE A 227 -7.21 -1.03 -14.34
C ILE A 227 -8.24 -0.43 -15.28
N HIS A 228 -9.38 0.02 -14.75
CA HIS A 228 -10.43 0.65 -15.51
C HIS A 228 -10.81 1.98 -14.88
N ILE A 229 -10.71 3.08 -15.64
CA ILE A 229 -11.01 4.43 -15.15
C ILE A 229 -11.89 5.23 -16.12
N HIS A 230 -12.69 6.14 -15.55
CA HIS A 230 -13.60 7.03 -16.28
C HIS A 230 -13.35 8.51 -15.92
N THR A 231 -12.10 8.95 -16.00
CA THR A 231 -11.81 10.37 -15.81
C THR A 231 -12.48 11.19 -16.93
N PRO A 232 -12.73 12.50 -16.74
CA PRO A 232 -13.34 13.32 -17.79
C PRO A 232 -12.59 13.26 -19.12
N ALA A 233 -11.25 13.20 -19.08
CA ALA A 233 -10.43 13.10 -20.27
C ALA A 233 -10.59 11.74 -20.96
N THR A 234 -10.54 10.63 -20.22
CA THR A 234 -10.69 9.29 -20.81
C THR A 234 -12.10 9.05 -21.32
N ALA A 235 -13.12 9.54 -20.62
CA ALA A 235 -14.51 9.49 -21.05
C ALA A 235 -14.75 10.38 -22.30
N ALA A 236 -14.15 11.57 -22.37
CA ALA A 236 -14.26 12.43 -23.54
C ALA A 236 -13.64 11.77 -24.78
N VAL A 237 -12.42 11.24 -24.67
CA VAL A 237 -11.75 10.55 -25.78
C VAL A 237 -12.48 9.27 -26.18
N SER A 238 -13.05 8.52 -25.22
CA SER A 238 -13.83 7.32 -25.55
C SER A 238 -15.12 7.63 -26.33
N ALA A 239 -15.68 8.82 -26.18
CA ALA A 239 -16.81 9.30 -26.97
C ALA A 239 -16.39 9.83 -28.37
N MET A 240 -15.11 10.04 -28.63
CA MET A 240 -14.64 10.52 -29.94
C MET A 240 -14.59 9.40 -30.98
N LYS A 241 -15.02 9.71 -32.20
CA LYS A 241 -14.93 8.76 -33.34
C LYS A 241 -13.49 8.32 -33.60
N CYS A 242 -12.54 9.25 -33.45
CA CYS A 242 -11.12 9.03 -33.69
C CYS A 242 -10.39 8.19 -32.63
N GLY A 243 -11.00 7.94 -31.46
CA GLY A 243 -10.31 7.27 -30.35
C GLY A 243 -9.04 8.00 -29.93
N VAL A 244 -8.02 7.27 -29.48
CA VAL A 244 -6.71 7.83 -29.11
C VAL A 244 -5.85 8.09 -30.34
N LEU A 245 -5.50 9.35 -30.56
CA LEU A 245 -4.69 9.83 -31.67
C LEU A 245 -3.19 9.82 -31.30
N PRO A 246 -2.29 9.49 -32.24
CA PRO A 246 -0.84 9.54 -32.02
C PRO A 246 -0.32 10.98 -32.10
N ILE A 247 -0.68 11.84 -31.15
CA ILE A 247 -0.29 13.27 -31.18
C ILE A 247 0.74 13.63 -30.09
N SER A 248 1.05 12.70 -29.20
CA SER A 248 2.02 12.89 -28.13
C SER A 248 2.87 11.65 -27.93
N HIS A 249 3.98 11.81 -27.21
CA HIS A 249 4.85 10.69 -26.85
C HIS A 249 4.11 9.66 -25.99
N GLU A 250 3.26 10.11 -25.06
CA GLU A 250 2.44 9.25 -24.21
C GLU A 250 1.48 8.39 -25.02
N ALA A 251 0.87 8.94 -26.07
CA ALA A 251 0.01 8.18 -26.96
C ALA A 251 0.77 7.11 -27.76
N LEU A 252 2.03 7.36 -28.11
CA LEU A 252 2.89 6.39 -28.80
C LEU A 252 3.32 5.23 -27.88
N LEU A 253 3.51 5.49 -26.57
CA LEU A 253 3.85 4.46 -25.59
C LEU A 253 2.75 3.40 -25.40
N LEU A 254 1.49 3.74 -25.71
CA LEU A 254 0.37 2.80 -25.59
C LEU A 254 0.42 1.67 -26.64
N GLY A 255 1.19 1.85 -27.72
CA GLY A 255 1.25 0.89 -28.82
C GLY A 255 -0.11 0.69 -29.48
N ASP A 256 -0.53 -0.57 -29.58
CA ASP A 256 -1.81 -0.94 -30.17
C ASP A 256 -2.95 -0.72 -29.17
N VAL A 257 -3.78 0.28 -29.44
CA VAL A 257 -4.98 0.61 -28.66
C VAL A 257 -6.21 0.05 -29.37
N SER A 258 -6.90 -0.86 -28.71
CA SER A 258 -8.17 -1.42 -29.20
C SER A 258 -9.34 -0.52 -28.85
N CYS A 259 -10.44 -0.60 -29.61
CA CYS A 259 -11.67 0.15 -29.36
C CYS A 259 -12.87 -0.79 -29.46
N PHE A 260 -13.81 -0.68 -28.53
CA PHE A 260 -15.01 -1.51 -28.51
C PHE A 260 -16.25 -0.68 -28.14
N GLY A 261 -17.37 -0.94 -28.82
CA GLY A 261 -18.66 -0.33 -28.50
C GLY A 261 -19.29 -1.02 -27.30
N TYR A 262 -19.12 -0.47 -26.10
CA TYR A 262 -19.56 -1.11 -24.87
C TYR A 262 -20.93 -0.60 -24.43
N HIS A 263 -21.88 -1.52 -24.19
CA HIS A 263 -23.26 -1.19 -23.82
C HIS A 263 -23.55 -1.34 -22.32
N GLY A 264 -22.53 -1.48 -21.48
CA GLY A 264 -22.66 -1.57 -20.02
C GLY A 264 -22.78 -2.98 -19.46
N SER A 265 -22.90 -4.01 -20.30
CA SER A 265 -22.79 -5.41 -19.90
C SER A 265 -22.12 -6.24 -21.01
N LEU A 266 -21.53 -7.38 -20.63
CA LEU A 266 -21.03 -8.39 -21.56
C LEU A 266 -21.77 -9.72 -21.32
N ASP A 267 -23.09 -9.71 -21.08
CA ASP A 267 -23.83 -10.95 -20.83
C ASP A 267 -24.05 -11.77 -22.11
N ASN A 268 -24.17 -11.10 -23.25
CA ASN A 268 -24.47 -11.76 -24.51
C ASN A 268 -23.25 -12.52 -25.08
N LYS A 269 -23.47 -13.74 -25.57
CA LYS A 269 -22.41 -14.59 -26.13
C LYS A 269 -21.82 -14.00 -27.40
N GLU A 270 -22.63 -13.43 -28.28
CA GLU A 270 -22.12 -12.82 -29.52
C GLU A 270 -21.26 -11.59 -29.21
N GLU A 271 -21.71 -10.74 -28.27
CA GLU A 271 -20.97 -9.56 -27.83
C GLU A 271 -19.63 -9.95 -27.18
N LYS A 272 -19.57 -11.03 -26.39
CA LYS A 272 -18.30 -11.58 -25.87
C LYS A 272 -17.34 -11.99 -26.97
N VAL A 273 -17.82 -12.60 -28.04
CA VAL A 273 -16.99 -13.02 -29.18
C VAL A 273 -16.45 -11.80 -29.93
N GLU A 274 -17.28 -10.78 -30.15
CA GLU A 274 -16.84 -9.52 -30.76
C GLU A 274 -15.85 -8.77 -29.87
N PHE A 275 -16.10 -8.72 -28.56
CA PHE A 275 -15.21 -8.15 -27.57
C PHE A 275 -13.84 -8.85 -27.58
N GLN A 276 -13.82 -10.19 -27.60
CA GLN A 276 -12.58 -10.97 -27.67
C GLN A 276 -11.80 -10.67 -28.95
N LYS A 277 -12.48 -10.55 -30.10
CA LYS A 277 -11.86 -10.19 -31.38
C LYS A 277 -11.27 -8.77 -31.34
N ALA A 278 -11.99 -7.82 -30.75
CA ALA A 278 -11.53 -6.44 -30.61
C ALA A 278 -10.34 -6.32 -29.64
N LEU A 279 -10.33 -7.11 -28.56
CA LEU A 279 -9.26 -7.16 -27.58
C LEU A 279 -7.95 -7.65 -28.19
N GLY A 280 -8.03 -8.71 -28.99
CA GLY A 280 -6.87 -9.31 -29.61
C GLY A 280 -5.83 -9.85 -28.61
N PRO A 281 -4.72 -10.42 -29.12
CA PRO A 281 -3.70 -11.04 -28.29
C PRO A 281 -2.66 -10.05 -27.74
N THR A 282 -2.50 -8.87 -28.35
CA THR A 282 -1.38 -7.96 -28.08
C THR A 282 -1.78 -6.64 -27.43
N ALA A 283 -3.03 -6.18 -27.59
CA ALA A 283 -3.44 -4.89 -27.07
C ALA A 283 -3.30 -4.88 -25.54
N LYS A 284 -2.70 -3.80 -25.02
CA LYS A 284 -2.54 -3.53 -23.58
C LYS A 284 -3.54 -2.48 -23.10
N VAL A 285 -4.11 -1.70 -24.02
CA VAL A 285 -5.13 -0.69 -23.74
C VAL A 285 -6.34 -0.91 -24.63
N MET A 286 -7.53 -0.78 -24.03
CA MET A 286 -8.81 -0.80 -24.72
C MET A 286 -9.62 0.44 -24.35
N VAL A 287 -10.12 1.14 -25.36
CA VAL A 287 -11.10 2.21 -25.22
C VAL A 287 -12.50 1.60 -25.32
N LEU A 288 -13.27 1.70 -24.25
CA LEU A 288 -14.68 1.36 -24.24
C LEU A 288 -15.48 2.60 -24.61
N ARG A 289 -16.03 2.61 -25.83
CA ARG A 289 -16.70 3.80 -26.38
C ARG A 289 -17.81 4.27 -25.46
N ASN A 290 -17.88 5.59 -25.26
CA ASN A 290 -18.85 6.26 -24.40
C ASN A 290 -18.79 5.82 -22.91
N HIS A 291 -17.70 5.20 -22.48
CA HIS A 291 -17.55 4.69 -21.13
C HIS A 291 -16.22 5.12 -20.50
N GLY A 292 -15.09 4.66 -21.05
CA GLY A 292 -13.77 5.03 -20.55
C GLY A 292 -12.65 4.16 -21.11
N VAL A 293 -11.59 4.00 -20.32
CA VAL A 293 -10.37 3.30 -20.76
C VAL A 293 -10.03 2.18 -19.79
N LEU A 294 -9.60 1.06 -20.36
CA LEU A 294 -9.15 -0.13 -19.66
C LEU A 294 -7.69 -0.42 -20.05
N ALA A 295 -6.83 -0.61 -19.06
CA ALA A 295 -5.43 -0.99 -19.24
C ALA A 295 -5.16 -2.35 -18.61
N MET A 296 -4.34 -3.15 -19.27
CA MET A 296 -4.00 -4.52 -18.90
C MET A 296 -2.50 -4.68 -18.78
N GLY A 297 -2.06 -5.47 -17.80
CA GLY A 297 -0.66 -5.83 -17.61
C GLY A 297 -0.48 -7.25 -17.09
N GLU A 298 0.66 -7.84 -17.41
CA GLU A 298 1.17 -9.07 -16.79
C GLU A 298 1.60 -8.82 -15.35
N THR A 299 1.83 -7.56 -14.98
CA THR A 299 2.10 -7.11 -13.62
C THR A 299 1.25 -5.87 -13.27
N VAL A 300 1.19 -5.52 -11.99
CA VAL A 300 0.48 -4.32 -11.51
C VAL A 300 1.17 -3.06 -12.02
N GLU A 301 2.51 -3.11 -12.03
CA GLU A 301 3.40 -2.06 -12.49
C GLU A 301 3.19 -1.75 -13.98
N GLU A 302 3.09 -2.79 -14.82
CA GLU A 302 2.84 -2.64 -16.26
C GLU A 302 1.43 -2.08 -16.53
N ALA A 303 0.40 -2.61 -15.87
CA ALA A 303 -0.96 -2.12 -16.06
C ALA A 303 -1.09 -0.64 -15.68
N PHE A 304 -0.42 -0.24 -14.58
CA PHE A 304 -0.38 1.15 -14.13
C PHE A 304 0.37 2.06 -15.09
N HIS A 305 1.50 1.61 -15.65
CA HIS A 305 2.24 2.36 -16.67
C HIS A 305 1.35 2.70 -17.86
N TYR A 306 0.66 1.71 -18.43
CA TYR A 306 -0.26 1.94 -19.54
C TYR A 306 -1.44 2.83 -19.16
N MET A 307 -2.00 2.67 -17.95
CA MET A 307 -3.10 3.54 -17.50
C MET A 307 -2.64 4.99 -17.32
N TYR A 308 -1.48 5.21 -16.72
CA TYR A 308 -0.91 6.53 -16.50
C TYR A 308 -0.67 7.25 -17.82
N HIS A 309 -0.04 6.59 -18.79
CA HIS A 309 0.16 7.19 -20.12
C HIS A 309 -1.15 7.35 -20.89
N SER A 310 -2.14 6.47 -20.69
CA SER A 310 -3.46 6.61 -21.31
C SER A 310 -4.18 7.85 -20.81
N GLN A 311 -4.15 8.11 -19.50
CA GLN A 311 -4.71 9.31 -18.90
C GLN A 311 -4.06 10.56 -19.49
N GLN A 312 -2.72 10.63 -19.50
CA GLN A 312 -1.97 11.78 -20.03
C GLN A 312 -2.25 12.00 -21.51
N ALA A 313 -2.25 10.93 -22.33
CA ALA A 313 -2.56 11.01 -23.75
C ALA A 313 -3.97 11.57 -23.99
N CYS A 314 -4.95 11.16 -23.18
CA CYS A 314 -6.31 11.66 -23.29
C CYS A 314 -6.41 13.15 -22.90
N GLU A 315 -5.74 13.57 -21.83
CA GLU A 315 -5.70 14.98 -21.41
C GLU A 315 -5.07 15.88 -22.48
N ILE A 316 -3.94 15.45 -23.05
CA ILE A 316 -3.27 16.15 -24.14
C ILE A 316 -4.19 16.25 -25.36
N GLN A 317 -4.88 15.17 -25.73
CA GLN A 317 -5.78 15.16 -26.87
C GLN A 317 -6.98 16.07 -26.70
N VAL A 318 -7.62 16.06 -25.53
CA VAL A 318 -8.73 16.97 -25.24
C VAL A 318 -8.26 18.42 -25.29
N GLY A 319 -7.10 18.72 -24.69
CA GLY A 319 -6.51 20.07 -24.73
C GLY A 319 -6.16 20.52 -26.15
N ALA A 320 -5.53 19.65 -26.94
CA ALA A 320 -5.13 19.92 -28.31
C ALA A 320 -6.34 20.17 -29.22
N LEU A 321 -7.37 19.31 -29.16
CA LEU A 321 -8.58 19.46 -29.96
C LEU A 321 -9.38 20.71 -29.60
N SER A 322 -9.37 21.10 -28.32
CA SER A 322 -10.03 22.33 -27.86
C SER A 322 -9.39 23.58 -28.46
N CYS A 323 -8.09 23.54 -28.80
CA CYS A 323 -7.36 24.67 -29.37
C CYS A 323 -7.25 24.62 -30.90
N SER A 324 -7.21 23.42 -31.50
CA SER A 324 -6.99 23.25 -32.93
C SER A 324 -8.26 23.41 -33.77
N GLY A 325 -9.46 23.32 -33.17
CA GLY A 325 -10.74 23.41 -33.87
C GLY A 325 -11.08 22.18 -34.71
N GLY A 326 -10.37 21.07 -34.54
CA GLY A 326 -10.62 19.82 -35.26
C GLY A 326 -9.41 18.90 -35.36
N VAL A 327 -9.65 17.64 -35.71
CA VAL A 327 -8.60 16.61 -35.89
C VAL A 327 -7.71 16.95 -37.08
N ASP A 328 -8.26 17.54 -38.14
CA ASP A 328 -7.54 17.85 -39.39
C ASP A 328 -6.44 18.92 -39.19
N ASN A 329 -6.51 19.69 -38.10
CA ASN A 329 -5.53 20.69 -37.74
C ASN A 329 -4.45 20.17 -36.78
N LEU A 330 -4.46 18.86 -36.47
CA LEU A 330 -3.46 18.23 -35.62
C LEU A 330 -2.35 17.58 -36.44
N VAL A 331 -1.11 17.71 -35.95
CA VAL A 331 0.03 16.98 -36.51
C VAL A 331 0.05 15.57 -35.91
N LEU A 332 -0.19 14.56 -36.74
CA LEU A 332 -0.13 13.17 -36.32
C LEU A 332 1.30 12.63 -36.42
N LEU A 333 1.74 11.94 -35.38
CA LEU A 333 3.01 11.23 -35.33
C LEU A 333 2.88 9.88 -36.05
N ASP A 334 3.92 9.51 -36.78
CA ASP A 334 3.99 8.23 -37.49
C ASP A 334 4.27 7.08 -36.50
N LYS A 335 3.22 6.30 -36.19
CA LYS A 335 3.30 5.17 -35.26
C LYS A 335 4.37 4.15 -35.68
N GLU A 336 4.48 3.82 -36.97
CA GLU A 336 5.38 2.75 -37.42
C GLU A 336 6.84 3.17 -37.34
N LYS A 337 7.13 4.44 -37.58
CA LYS A 337 8.48 5.01 -37.38
C LYS A 337 8.91 4.98 -35.91
N PHE A 338 8.00 5.23 -34.98
CA PHE A 338 8.30 5.30 -33.54
C PHE A 338 8.12 3.96 -32.81
N LYS A 339 7.46 2.97 -33.41
CA LYS A 339 7.23 1.63 -32.85
C LYS A 339 8.49 0.92 -32.35
N PRO A 340 9.65 0.95 -33.05
CA PRO A 340 10.87 0.31 -32.55
C PRO A 340 11.42 1.02 -31.31
N LEU A 341 11.25 2.35 -31.23
CA LEU A 341 11.74 3.17 -30.13
C LEU A 341 10.90 2.95 -28.86
N THR A 342 9.58 2.95 -29.00
CA THR A 342 8.66 2.73 -27.86
C THR A 342 8.71 1.28 -27.37
N ARG A 343 8.73 0.31 -28.29
CA ARG A 343 8.86 -1.10 -27.95
C ARG A 343 10.22 -1.45 -27.34
N GLY A 344 11.30 -0.83 -27.84
CA GLY A 344 12.65 -0.97 -27.28
C GLY A 344 12.75 -0.49 -25.83
N VAL A 345 12.09 0.63 -25.48
CA VAL A 345 12.04 1.12 -24.09
C VAL A 345 11.24 0.19 -23.18
N CYS A 346 10.10 -0.33 -23.66
CA CYS A 346 9.27 -1.26 -22.88
C CYS A 346 9.87 -2.69 -22.75
N GLU A 347 10.55 -3.20 -23.78
CA GLU A 347 11.09 -4.58 -23.83
C GLU A 347 12.54 -4.70 -23.34
N ALA A 348 13.42 -3.73 -23.65
CA ALA A 348 14.83 -3.82 -23.28
C ALA A 348 15.03 -3.59 -21.78
N GLY A 349 14.14 -2.82 -21.17
CA GLY A 349 14.31 -2.34 -19.81
C GLY A 349 15.38 -1.27 -19.71
N VAL A 350 15.13 -0.24 -18.91
CA VAL A 350 16.11 0.82 -18.70
C VAL A 350 17.17 0.29 -17.75
N LEU A 351 18.42 0.15 -18.19
CA LEU A 351 19.53 -0.08 -17.25
C LEU A 351 19.80 1.22 -16.51
N VAL A 352 19.49 1.26 -15.22
CA VAL A 352 19.88 2.35 -14.32
C VAL A 352 20.92 1.76 -13.37
N ASN A 353 22.09 2.41 -13.29
CA ASN A 353 23.27 2.11 -12.46
C ASN A 353 23.11 0.92 -11.48
N ASN A 354 23.97 -0.11 -11.64
CA ASN A 354 24.03 -1.41 -10.94
C ASN A 354 23.36 -2.61 -11.66
N ASP A 355 23.35 -2.66 -13.01
CA ASP A 355 22.90 -3.83 -13.79
C ASP A 355 21.44 -4.31 -13.52
N ILE A 356 20.58 -3.45 -12.94
CA ILE A 356 19.18 -3.81 -12.70
C ILE A 356 18.40 -3.66 -14.00
N LYS A 357 17.90 -4.79 -14.53
CA LYS A 357 16.98 -4.81 -15.67
C LYS A 357 15.55 -4.56 -15.19
N TRP A 358 14.99 -3.43 -15.58
CA TRP A 358 13.61 -3.04 -15.27
C TRP A 358 12.67 -3.46 -16.39
N LYS A 359 11.49 -3.98 -16.09
CA LYS A 359 10.42 -4.14 -17.10
C LYS A 359 9.58 -2.86 -17.18
N ALA A 360 8.70 -2.78 -18.19
CA ALA A 360 7.78 -1.66 -18.37
C ALA A 360 7.05 -1.28 -17.07
N GLY A 361 7.23 -0.03 -16.62
CA GLY A 361 6.57 0.52 -15.43
C GLY A 361 7.19 0.17 -14.09
N GLU A 362 8.12 -0.80 -14.00
CA GLU A 362 8.63 -1.27 -12.71
C GLU A 362 9.46 -0.19 -11.98
N ALA A 363 10.27 0.58 -12.72
CA ALA A 363 11.14 1.61 -12.16
C ALA A 363 10.32 2.81 -11.65
N GLU A 364 9.36 3.25 -12.46
CA GLU A 364 8.42 4.31 -12.12
C GLU A 364 7.57 3.90 -10.92
N PHE A 365 7.00 2.69 -10.94
CA PHE A 365 6.17 2.21 -9.85
C PHE A 365 6.95 2.12 -8.54
N GLU A 366 8.18 1.60 -8.55
CA GLU A 366 9.02 1.58 -7.34
C GLU A 366 9.29 3.00 -6.80
N SER A 367 9.48 3.99 -7.69
CA SER A 367 9.64 5.38 -7.28
C SER A 367 8.40 5.93 -6.57
N LEU A 368 7.21 5.55 -7.02
CA LEU A 368 5.94 5.92 -6.41
C LEU A 368 5.73 5.23 -5.06
N MET A 369 6.20 4.00 -4.89
CA MET A 369 6.17 3.32 -3.59
C MET A 369 7.02 4.08 -2.56
N ARG A 370 8.21 4.58 -2.95
CA ARG A 370 9.02 5.44 -2.07
C ARG A 370 8.28 6.72 -1.69
N MET A 371 7.55 7.31 -2.63
CA MET A 371 6.71 8.49 -2.36
C MET A 371 5.63 8.17 -1.33
N LEU A 372 4.88 7.08 -1.52
CA LEU A 372 3.83 6.64 -0.60
C LEU A 372 4.39 6.34 0.79
N ASP A 373 5.53 5.65 0.87
CA ASP A 373 6.17 5.36 2.15
C ASP A 373 6.62 6.64 2.89
N ASN A 374 7.14 7.63 2.15
CA ASN A 374 7.50 8.94 2.68
C ASN A 374 6.27 9.73 3.16
N LEU A 375 5.11 9.54 2.53
CA LEU A 375 3.83 10.13 2.95
C LEU A 375 3.20 9.41 4.15
N GLY A 376 3.76 8.28 4.59
CA GLY A 376 3.27 7.54 5.76
C GLY A 376 2.43 6.31 5.44
N TYR A 377 2.18 5.99 4.17
CA TYR A 377 1.30 4.88 3.79
C TYR A 377 1.89 3.48 4.03
N ARG A 378 3.20 3.35 4.26
CA ARG A 378 3.87 2.07 4.60
C ARG A 378 3.39 0.90 3.70
N THR A 379 3.69 1.00 2.42
CA THR A 379 3.28 0.08 1.35
C THR A 379 3.72 -1.37 1.56
N GLY A 380 4.80 -1.60 2.31
CA GLY A 380 5.42 -2.93 2.42
C GLY A 380 6.06 -3.40 1.10
N TYR A 381 6.34 -2.48 0.19
CA TYR A 381 6.95 -2.79 -1.10
C TYR A 381 8.40 -3.28 -0.94
N SER A 382 8.78 -4.29 -1.72
CA SER A 382 10.15 -4.83 -1.74
C SER A 382 10.98 -4.06 -2.78
N TYR A 383 11.82 -3.13 -2.31
CA TYR A 383 12.66 -2.29 -3.17
C TYR A 383 13.82 -3.07 -3.79
N ARG A 384 13.98 -2.97 -5.12
CA ARG A 384 15.19 -3.43 -5.82
C ARG A 384 16.32 -2.42 -5.70
N ASN A 385 16.00 -1.12 -5.71
CA ASN A 385 16.95 -0.05 -5.48
C ASN A 385 16.52 0.82 -4.28
N PRO A 386 16.82 0.39 -3.04
CA PRO A 386 16.49 1.18 -1.86
C PRO A 386 17.30 2.49 -1.91
N ILE A 387 16.61 3.63 -1.91
CA ILE A 387 17.27 4.93 -1.72
C ILE A 387 17.68 5.00 -0.24
N VAL A 388 18.83 4.42 0.07
CA VAL A 388 19.51 4.66 1.34
C VAL A 388 19.99 6.11 1.26
N ARG A 389 19.38 7.00 2.04
CA ARG A 389 20.07 8.25 2.38
C ARG A 389 21.28 7.85 3.20
N GLU A 390 22.42 7.64 2.54
CA GLU A 390 23.69 7.77 3.23
C GLU A 390 23.73 9.20 3.74
N LYS A 391 23.48 9.39 5.04
CA LYS A 391 23.87 10.65 5.67
C LYS A 391 25.35 10.79 5.35
N PRO A 392 25.81 11.86 4.64
CA PRO A 392 27.23 12.09 4.54
C PRO A 392 27.72 12.19 5.98
N ARG A 393 28.50 11.19 6.42
CA ARG A 393 29.24 11.32 7.68
C ARG A 393 30.20 12.47 7.43
N SER A 394 29.86 13.68 7.90
CA SER A 394 30.88 14.71 7.99
C SER A 394 31.93 14.16 8.95
N LYS A 395 33.08 13.75 8.44
CA LYS A 395 34.29 13.60 9.24
C LYS A 395 34.67 15.00 9.73
N ASN A 396 34.01 15.45 10.80
CA ASN A 396 34.51 16.53 11.62
C ASN A 396 34.79 15.89 12.99
N ASP A 397 36.07 15.65 13.26
CA ASP A 397 36.59 15.12 14.53
C ASP A 397 36.55 16.17 15.66
N VAL A 398 35.44 16.88 15.83
CA VAL A 398 35.22 17.75 16.99
C VAL A 398 33.74 17.73 17.36
N GLU A 399 33.38 16.91 18.35
CA GLU A 399 32.14 17.10 19.09
C GLU A 399 32.26 18.41 19.87
N ILE A 400 31.43 19.40 19.52
CA ILE A 400 31.26 20.60 20.34
C ILE A 400 30.24 20.23 21.42
N PRO A 401 30.57 20.29 22.72
CA PRO A 401 29.65 19.90 23.77
C PRO A 401 28.43 20.84 23.80
N ALA A 402 27.27 20.25 24.10
CA ALA A 402 26.01 20.97 24.24
C ALA A 402 26.07 21.93 25.44
N THR A 403 26.37 23.20 25.17
CA THR A 403 26.12 24.38 26.00
C THR A 403 26.40 25.56 25.05
N VAL A 404 25.44 26.42 24.69
CA VAL A 404 24.80 27.40 25.57
C VAL A 404 23.41 27.74 25.03
N SER A 405 22.47 27.87 25.96
CA SER A 405 21.14 28.43 25.85
C SER A 405 21.00 29.63 24.90
N ALA A 406 19.98 29.59 24.04
CA ALA A 406 19.27 30.78 23.59
C ALA A 406 17.77 30.52 23.76
N VAL A 407 17.30 30.76 24.99
CA VAL A 407 15.89 31.02 25.24
C VAL A 407 15.56 32.36 24.57
N SER A 408 14.48 32.42 23.82
CA SER A 408 13.79 33.66 23.49
C SER A 408 12.30 33.48 23.79
N PRO A 409 11.62 34.56 24.18
CA PRO A 409 10.53 34.50 25.15
C PRO A 409 9.20 34.09 24.53
N GLU A 410 8.34 33.61 25.42
CA GLU A 410 6.95 33.26 25.20
C GLU A 410 6.16 34.37 24.48
N ASP A 411 5.29 33.96 23.54
CA ASP A 411 3.97 34.57 23.40
C ASP A 411 2.95 33.43 23.29
N HIS A 412 2.15 33.30 24.35
CA HIS A 412 0.96 32.47 24.42
C HIS A 412 -0.11 33.02 23.48
N GLU A 413 -0.55 32.24 22.49
CA GLU A 413 -1.95 32.26 22.06
C GLU A 413 -2.35 30.92 21.41
N LEU A 414 -3.22 30.21 22.12
CA LEU A 414 -3.98 29.06 21.62
C LEU A 414 -4.91 29.55 20.50
N GLY A 415 -4.57 29.25 19.25
CA GLY A 415 -5.38 29.63 18.09
C GLY A 415 -5.23 28.66 16.92
N LEU A 416 -6.33 27.97 16.61
CA LEU A 416 -6.58 27.07 15.48
C LEU A 416 -5.70 27.34 14.23
N ARG A 417 -4.87 26.36 13.84
CA ARG A 417 -4.15 26.40 12.57
C ARG A 417 -5.09 26.07 11.41
N SER A 418 -5.62 27.10 10.76
CA SER A 418 -6.40 26.99 9.51
C SER A 418 -5.50 26.65 8.30
N PRO A 419 -5.92 25.73 7.40
CA PRO A 419 -5.22 25.38 6.16
C PRO A 419 -4.88 26.57 5.24
N PHE A 420 -5.63 27.68 5.36
CA PHE A 420 -5.40 28.87 4.54
C PHE A 420 -4.09 29.61 4.86
N LYS A 421 -3.58 29.53 6.11
CA LYS A 421 -2.30 30.17 6.46
C LYS A 421 -1.09 29.43 5.85
N PHE A 422 -1.22 28.13 5.58
CA PHE A 422 -0.15 27.33 4.94
C PHE A 422 0.03 27.69 3.46
N MET A 423 -1.07 27.94 2.74
CA MET A 423 -1.00 28.39 1.34
C MET A 423 -0.39 29.80 1.21
N LEU A 424 -0.73 30.71 2.12
CA LEU A 424 -0.16 32.06 2.11
C LEU A 424 1.35 32.05 2.41
N GLN A 425 1.79 31.19 3.32
CA GLN A 425 3.20 31.00 3.66
C GLN A 425 4.00 30.34 2.51
N LYS A 426 3.36 29.44 1.75
CA LYS A 426 3.94 28.86 0.53
C LYS A 426 4.10 29.91 -0.58
N GLN A 427 3.09 30.77 -0.76
CA GLN A 427 3.11 31.84 -1.75
C GLN A 427 4.15 32.93 -1.42
N GLN A 428 4.36 33.25 -0.12
CA GLN A 428 5.46 34.12 0.31
C GLN A 428 6.85 33.49 0.09
N LYS A 429 7.02 32.20 0.37
CA LYS A 429 8.29 31.48 0.09
C LYS A 429 8.63 31.43 -1.40
N GLU A 430 7.64 31.35 -2.27
CA GLU A 430 7.84 31.41 -3.73
C GLU A 430 8.22 32.82 -4.20
N ARG A 431 7.65 33.88 -3.58
CA ARG A 431 8.01 35.28 -3.85
C ARG A 431 9.46 35.63 -3.49
N THR A 432 10.00 35.04 -2.43
CA THR A 432 11.38 35.29 -1.97
C THR A 432 12.42 34.36 -2.61
N ARG A 433 12.00 33.45 -3.50
CA ARG A 433 12.89 32.44 -4.11
C ARG A 433 14.00 33.06 -4.99
N TRP A 434 13.77 34.26 -5.52
CA TRP A 434 14.70 35.00 -6.37
C TRP A 434 15.75 35.79 -5.57
N LEU A 435 15.55 35.96 -4.26
CA LEU A 435 16.50 36.69 -3.39
C LEU A 435 17.68 35.80 -2.93
N ASN A 436 17.59 34.48 -3.12
CA ASN A 436 18.57 33.52 -2.61
C ASN A 436 19.15 32.59 -3.69
N SER A 437 19.10 32.96 -4.98
CA SER A 437 19.91 32.28 -5.98
C SER A 437 21.37 32.74 -5.85
N PRO A 438 22.36 31.83 -5.77
CA PRO A 438 23.76 32.23 -5.71
C PRO A 438 24.16 32.81 -7.07
N ASN A 439 24.29 34.13 -7.17
CA ASN A 439 24.88 34.79 -8.33
C ASN A 439 26.39 34.50 -8.35
N SER A 440 26.83 33.61 -9.22
CA SER A 440 28.24 33.42 -9.56
C SER A 440 28.66 34.51 -10.55
N TYR A 441 29.30 35.59 -10.06
CA TYR A 441 29.98 36.55 -10.91
C TYR A 441 31.38 36.04 -11.25
N LEU A 442 31.64 35.78 -12.53
CA LEU A 442 33.00 35.60 -13.06
C LEU A 442 33.63 36.98 -13.29
N LYS A 443 34.74 37.23 -12.61
CA LYS A 443 35.54 38.45 -12.77
C LYS A 443 36.36 38.29 -14.06
N VAL A 444 36.02 39.04 -15.11
CA VAL A 444 36.82 39.13 -16.33
C VAL A 444 37.78 40.31 -16.16
N ASN A 445 39.08 40.03 -16.10
CA ASN A 445 40.10 41.08 -16.26
C ASN A 445 40.30 41.32 -17.76
N VAL A 446 40.07 42.54 -18.19
CA VAL A 446 40.42 43.06 -19.53
C VAL A 446 41.75 43.80 -19.38
N PRO A 447 42.68 43.71 -20.36
CA PRO A 447 44.12 44.04 -20.22
C PRO A 447 44.47 45.43 -19.69
#